data_AF-A0A319AUP6-F1
#
_entry.id   AF-A0A319AUP6-F1
#
_cell.length_a   1.000
_cell.length_b   1.000
_cell.length_c   1.000
_cell.angle_alpha   90.00
_cell.angle_beta   90.00
_cell.angle_gamma   90.00
#
_symmetry.space_group_name_H-M   'P 1'
#
loop_
_entity.id
_entity.type
_entity.pdbx_description
1 polymer ?
#
loop_
_entity_poly.entity_id
_entity_poly.type
_entity_poly.pdbx_seq_one_letter_code
_entity_poly.pdbx_strand_id
1 'polypeptide(L)' 'VKDMLQCLREDLICEDLIKILKKYARAILFFIKDYIKNSKDIINNIIFIVNSRELVLVKDIKISSLCKYYLMLFIGKI' A
#
# COMPACT_ATOMS: atom_id res chain seq x y z
N VAL A 1 15.72 5.56 8.25
CA VAL A 1 15.14 6.88 7.85
C VAL A 1 15.89 8.05 8.47
N LYS A 2 16.24 8.01 9.78
CA LYS A 2 17.16 9.01 10.38
C LYS A 2 18.46 9.16 9.58
N ASP A 3 19.07 8.04 9.19
CA ASP A 3 20.31 8.05 8.39
C ASP A 3 20.08 8.60 6.98
N MET A 4 18.91 8.36 6.37
CA MET A 4 18.57 8.94 5.06
C MET A 4 18.49 10.47 5.12
N LEU A 5 17.89 11.02 6.18
CA LEU A 5 17.79 12.48 6.37
C LEU A 5 19.17 13.11 6.63
N GLN A 6 20.05 12.41 7.36
CA GLN A 6 21.43 12.83 7.52
C GLN A 6 22.17 12.86 6.17
N CYS A 7 21.94 11.88 5.29
CA CYS A 7 22.47 11.88 3.93
C CYS A 7 21.92 13.05 3.08
N LEU A 8 20.69 13.49 3.35
CA LEU A 8 20.06 14.64 2.70
C LEU A 8 20.45 15.99 3.33
N ARG A 9 21.29 15.98 4.37
CA ARG A 9 21.72 17.17 5.13
C ARG A 9 20.55 17.94 5.76
N GLU A 10 19.50 17.24 6.15
CA GLU A 10 18.40 17.83 6.92
C GLU A 10 18.70 17.80 8.43
N ASP A 11 18.42 18.89 9.12
CA ASP A 11 18.63 19.02 10.56
C ASP A 11 17.60 18.19 11.37
N LEU A 12 18.09 17.10 11.95
CA LEU A 12 17.30 16.08 12.65
C LEU A 12 16.67 16.52 13.98
N ILE A 13 16.89 17.76 14.41
CA ILE A 13 16.55 18.26 15.76
C ILE A 13 15.16 18.91 15.78
N CYS A 14 14.55 19.17 14.62
CA CYS A 14 13.21 19.73 14.54
C CYS A 14 12.13 18.70 14.92
N GLU A 15 11.31 19.00 15.94
CA GLU A 15 10.20 18.13 16.37
C GLU A 15 9.25 17.76 15.23
N ASP A 16 9.06 18.67 14.26
CA ASP A 16 8.19 18.43 13.13
C ASP A 16 8.75 17.38 12.17
N LEU A 17 10.09 17.29 12.05
CA LEU A 17 10.74 16.26 11.26
C LEU A 17 10.52 14.88 11.87
N ILE A 18 10.56 14.77 13.20
CA ILE A 18 10.23 13.53 13.91
C ILE A 18 8.77 13.12 13.64
N LYS A 19 7.83 14.07 13.60
CA LYS A 19 6.42 13.79 13.24
C LYS A 19 6.30 13.32 11.79
N ILE A 20 7.02 13.96 10.86
CA ILE A 20 7.06 13.58 9.44
C ILE A 20 7.60 12.15 9.29
N LEU A 21 8.69 11.82 9.98
CA LEU A 21 9.27 10.47 9.99
C LEU A 21 8.27 9.41 10.45
N LYS A 22 7.55 9.67 11.55
CA LYS A 22 6.51 8.76 12.05
C LYS A 22 5.37 8.59 11.05
N LYS A 23 4.96 9.66 10.35
CA LYS A 23 3.95 9.60 9.29
C LYS A 23 4.44 8.77 8.10
N TYR A 24 5.68 9.00 7.67
CA TYR A 24 6.28 8.26 6.55
C TYR A 24 6.40 6.77 6.85
N ALA A 25 6.86 6.41 8.05
CA ALA A 25 6.93 5.01 8.48
C ALA A 25 5.53 4.34 8.49
N ARG A 26 4.51 5.04 9.00
CA ARG A 26 3.12 4.54 8.96
C ARG A 26 2.59 4.37 7.53
N ALA A 27 2.93 5.30 6.63
CA ALA A 27 2.52 5.21 5.22
C ALA A 27 3.15 3.98 4.54
N ILE A 28 4.45 3.74 4.72
CA ILE A 28 5.10 2.53 4.17
C ILE A 28 4.45 1.27 4.73
N LEU A 29 4.28 1.18 6.05
CA LEU A 29 3.63 0.03 6.69
C LEU A 29 2.23 -0.21 6.13
N PHE A 30 1.47 0.85 5.85
CA PHE A 30 0.17 0.73 5.21
C PHE A 30 0.25 0.12 3.80
N PHE A 31 1.23 0.50 2.99
CA PHE A 31 1.40 -0.04 1.63
C PHE A 31 1.92 -1.48 1.60
N ILE A 32 2.60 -1.95 2.64
CA ILE A 32 3.14 -3.32 2.71
C ILE A 32 2.37 -4.24 3.68
N LYS A 33 1.31 -3.76 4.33
CA LYS A 33 0.54 -4.54 5.32
C LYS A 33 -0.06 -5.83 4.75
N ASP A 34 -0.30 -5.88 3.44
CA ASP A 34 -0.98 -7.00 2.82
C ASP A 34 -0.02 -8.18 2.52
N TYR A 35 1.31 -8.00 2.67
CA TYR A 35 2.29 -9.09 2.56
C TYR A 35 2.09 -10.20 3.60
N ILE A 36 1.51 -9.86 4.75
CA ILE A 36 1.25 -10.78 5.85
C ILE A 36 -0.22 -11.23 5.91
N LYS A 37 -1.06 -10.80 4.96
CA LYS A 37 -2.47 -11.21 4.93
C LYS A 37 -2.67 -12.49 4.14
N ASN A 38 -3.54 -13.35 4.65
CA ASN A 38 -3.95 -14.57 3.96
C ASN A 38 -5.14 -14.27 3.04
N SER A 39 -5.06 -14.71 1.79
CA SER A 39 -6.16 -14.55 0.83
C SER A 39 -7.43 -15.28 1.27
N LYS A 40 -7.31 -16.39 2.02
CA LYS A 40 -8.45 -17.11 2.57
C LYS A 40 -9.28 -16.26 3.53
N ASP A 41 -8.61 -15.50 4.39
CA ASP A 41 -9.27 -14.61 5.35
C ASP A 41 -9.97 -13.45 4.65
N ILE A 42 -9.45 -13.02 3.48
CA ILE A 42 -10.01 -11.94 2.67
C ILE A 42 -11.28 -12.40 1.94
N ILE A 43 -11.27 -13.59 1.34
CA ILE A 43 -12.41 -14.13 0.57
C ILE A 43 -13.57 -14.52 1.50
N ASN A 44 -13.26 -14.92 2.75
CA ASN A 44 -14.24 -15.23 3.80
C ASN A 44 -15.35 -16.20 3.34
N ASN A 45 -15.00 -17.21 2.54
CA ASN A 45 -15.92 -18.21 1.96
C ASN A 45 -17.16 -17.61 1.24
N ILE A 46 -17.07 -16.37 0.75
CA ILE A 46 -18.14 -15.73 -0.03
C ILE A 46 -18.08 -16.30 -1.45
N ILE A 47 -18.65 -17.49 -1.63
CA ILE A 47 -18.70 -18.22 -2.90
C ILE A 47 -20.16 -18.57 -3.19
N PHE A 48 -20.66 -18.10 -4.32
CA PHE A 48 -22.01 -18.37 -4.79
C PHE A 48 -21.95 -19.21 -6.06
N ILE A 49 -22.72 -20.30 -6.08
CA ILE A 49 -22.84 -21.15 -7.26
C ILE A 49 -24.01 -20.63 -8.09
N VAL A 50 -23.71 -20.09 -9.26
CA VAL A 50 -24.69 -19.61 -10.23
C VAL A 50 -24.54 -20.43 -11.51
N ASN A 51 -25.65 -20.97 -12.02
CA ASN A 51 -25.66 -21.66 -13.30
C ASN A 51 -25.90 -20.64 -14.42
N SER A 52 -24.85 -19.95 -14.84
CA SER A 52 -24.88 -19.03 -15.98
C SER A 52 -23.77 -19.35 -16.98
N ARG A 53 -24.00 -19.04 -18.26
CA ARG A 53 -23.00 -19.19 -19.35
C ARG A 53 -22.48 -17.84 -19.84
N GLU A 54 -22.64 -16.81 -19.02
CA GLU A 54 -22.37 -15.42 -19.38
C GLU A 54 -21.03 -14.94 -18.82
N LEU A 55 -20.39 -14.00 -19.52
CA LEU A 55 -19.15 -13.37 -19.08
C LEU A 55 -19.45 -12.28 -18.04
N VAL A 56 -18.82 -12.38 -16.87
CA VAL A 56 -18.88 -11.35 -15.83
C VAL A 56 -17.66 -10.46 -15.94
N LEU A 57 -17.87 -9.16 -16.16
CA LEU A 57 -16.80 -8.17 -16.25
C LEU A 57 -16.82 -7.25 -15.02
N VAL A 58 -15.71 -7.24 -14.29
CA VAL A 58 -15.45 -6.26 -13.22
C VAL A 58 -14.34 -5.35 -13.70
N LYS A 59 -14.59 -4.04 -13.72
CA LYS A 59 -13.66 -3.03 -14.20
C LYS A 59 -13.71 -1.78 -13.34
N ASP A 60 -12.78 -0.87 -13.59
CA ASP A 60 -12.71 0.45 -12.94
C ASP A 60 -12.43 0.38 -11.43
N ILE A 61 -11.77 -0.69 -10.97
CA ILE A 61 -11.35 -0.84 -9.57
C ILE A 61 -10.16 0.08 -9.34
N LYS A 62 -10.33 1.11 -8.49
CA LYS A 62 -9.24 2.02 -8.12
C LYS A 62 -8.17 1.29 -7.33
N ILE A 63 -6.92 1.44 -7.74
CA ILE A 63 -5.77 0.80 -7.10
C ILE A 63 -4.68 1.84 -6.86
N SER A 64 -4.03 1.71 -5.71
CA SER A 64 -2.83 2.45 -5.34
C SER A 64 -1.81 1.49 -4.76
N SER A 65 -0.58 1.51 -5.25
CA SER A 65 0.48 0.65 -4.72
C SER A 65 1.86 1.30 -4.91
N LEU A 66 2.89 0.65 -4.38
CA LEU A 66 4.24 1.17 -4.29
C LEU A 66 5.16 0.45 -5.27
N CYS A 67 5.89 1.20 -6.10
CA CYS A 67 6.91 0.61 -6.96
C CYS A 67 8.06 0.06 -6.12
N LYS A 68 8.38 -1.22 -6.25
CA LYS A 68 9.43 -1.87 -5.43
C LYS A 68 10.84 -1.31 -5.66
N TYR A 69 11.12 -0.77 -6.85
CA TYR A 69 12.45 -0.28 -7.21
C TYR A 69 12.70 1.15 -6.74
N TYR A 70 11.69 2.02 -6.84
CA TYR A 70 11.83 3.45 -6.58
C TYR A 70 11.05 3.93 -5.35
N LEU A 71 10.29 3.04 -4.70
CA LEU A 71 9.38 3.37 -3.58
C LEU A 71 8.43 4.53 -3.91
N MET A 72 8.06 4.63 -5.19
CA MET A 72 7.20 5.68 -5.72
C MET A 72 5.77 5.16 -5.87
N LEU A 73 4.81 5.99 -5.50
CA LEU A 73 3.38 5.66 -5.56
C LEU A 73 2.93 5.58 -7.02
N PHE A 74 2.18 4.53 -7.37
CA PHE A 74 1.39 4.49 -8.60
C PHE A 74 -0.09 4.37 -8.26
N ILE A 75 -0.91 5.09 -9.01
CA ILE A 75 -2.36 5.13 -8.87
C ILE A 75 -2.96 4.82 -10.22
N GLY A 76 -3.95 3.93 -10.26
CA GLY A 76 -4.57 3.50 -11.50
C GLY A 76 -5.90 2.81 -11.28
N LYS A 77 -6.32 2.09 -12.32
CA LYS A 77 -7.51 1.25 -12.32
C LYS A 77 -7.19 -0.10 -12.93
N ILE A 78 -7.83 -1.16 -12.43
CA ILE A 78 -7.90 -2.48 -13.06
C ILE A 78 -9.35 -2.77 -13.44
#